data_AF-A0AA97P7Q6-F1
#
_entry.id   AF-A0AA97P7Q6-F1
#
_cell.length_a   1.000
_cell.length_b   1.000
_cell.length_c   1.000
_cell.angle_alpha   90.00
_cell.angle_beta   90.00
_cell.angle_gamma   90.00
#
_symmetry.space_group_name_H-M   'P 1'
#
loop_
_entity.id
_entity.type
_entity.pdbx_description
1 polymer ?
#
loop_
_entity_poly.entity_id
_entity_poly.type
_entity_poly.pdbx_seq_one_letter_code
_entity_poly.pdbx_strand_id
1 'polypeptide(L)'
;MDPSTHDLAGLSNCTTCQFTQDFSNYWTAVLYFRARNGTFKRVPQLAQAGMEGTNGGMVVYYMSDALFDTRQPSNVTAFKPGFRMLVGEVGYRDREQARGFRQLTYTCMESQMSRAPETVHFPQTPCRLGIMANHRFPTCWDGVNVDSPNHRDHVAYPEEGTFESGGRCPDTHPVRIPQILLETVWDTRQFQNTDEWPEDGGQPFVWSSGDATGFSHHADYLFGWEGDSLQRAMDAHTYVSAPMLKTQSIAEQNKCRVRDFVGEEIDGLVEDGICPETSILRILILWCHSIDISECTTCPLTDRRSCKISLTV
;
A
#
# COMPACT_ATOMS: atom_id res chain seq x y z
N MET A 1 -5.44 12.83 -11.96
CA MET A 1 -6.87 12.78 -12.35
C MET A 1 -7.65 13.64 -11.38
N ASP A 2 -8.52 14.49 -11.88
CA ASP A 2 -9.30 15.39 -11.04
C ASP A 2 -10.36 14.58 -10.24
N PRO A 3 -10.27 14.56 -8.88
CA PRO A 3 -11.24 13.85 -8.06
C PRO A 3 -12.67 14.40 -8.17
N SER A 4 -12.85 15.64 -8.65
CA SER A 4 -14.18 16.24 -8.85
C SER A 4 -14.93 15.67 -10.06
N THR A 5 -14.20 15.13 -11.04
CA THR A 5 -14.77 14.56 -12.27
C THR A 5 -14.60 13.05 -12.37
N HIS A 6 -13.81 12.44 -11.49
CA HIS A 6 -13.45 11.03 -11.58
C HIS A 6 -13.35 10.36 -10.20
N ASP A 7 -14.50 9.90 -9.71
CA ASP A 7 -14.62 9.10 -8.49
C ASP A 7 -14.54 7.60 -8.84
N LEU A 8 -13.33 7.04 -8.77
CA LEU A 8 -13.08 5.63 -9.07
C LEU A 8 -13.75 4.69 -8.06
N ALA A 9 -13.81 5.09 -6.79
CA ALA A 9 -14.45 4.29 -5.76
C ALA A 9 -15.96 4.19 -6.03
N GLY A 10 -16.60 5.30 -6.43
CA GLY A 10 -18.01 5.35 -6.81
C GLY A 10 -18.38 4.49 -8.03
N LEU A 11 -17.41 4.09 -8.87
CA LEU A 11 -17.64 3.17 -10.00
C LEU A 11 -17.59 1.68 -9.61
N SER A 12 -17.16 1.38 -8.38
CA SER A 12 -16.99 0.00 -7.91
C SER A 12 -18.32 -0.61 -7.48
N ASN A 13 -18.55 -1.88 -7.83
CA ASN A 13 -19.79 -2.60 -7.51
C ASN A 13 -19.59 -3.72 -6.46
N CYS A 14 -18.36 -3.95 -6.03
CA CYS A 14 -18.00 -4.89 -4.98
C CYS A 14 -16.71 -4.44 -4.28
N THR A 15 -16.38 -5.07 -3.15
CA THR A 15 -15.13 -4.83 -2.41
C THR A 15 -14.52 -6.14 -1.89
N THR A 16 -13.19 -6.19 -1.81
CA THR A 16 -12.46 -7.27 -1.13
C THR A 16 -12.35 -7.05 0.38
N CYS A 17 -12.75 -5.88 0.90
CA CYS A 17 -12.71 -5.60 2.34
C CYS A 17 -13.85 -6.33 3.07
N GLN A 18 -13.64 -6.63 4.36
CA GLN A 18 -14.68 -7.23 5.20
C GLN A 18 -15.92 -6.34 5.33
N PHE A 19 -15.73 -5.02 5.47
CA PHE A 19 -16.83 -4.06 5.51
C PHE A 19 -17.30 -3.76 4.09
N THR A 20 -18.56 -4.09 3.80
CA THR A 20 -19.19 -3.94 2.47
C THR A 20 -19.37 -2.50 2.01
N GLN A 21 -19.04 -1.54 2.87
CA GLN A 21 -19.20 -0.10 2.66
C GLN A 21 -17.86 0.58 2.39
N ASP A 22 -16.75 -0.18 2.38
CA ASP A 22 -15.42 0.31 2.06
C ASP A 22 -15.05 -0.08 0.62
N PHE A 23 -15.15 0.88 -0.30
CA PHE A 23 -14.69 0.76 -1.70
C PHE A 23 -13.38 1.54 -1.93
N SER A 24 -12.66 1.85 -0.85
CA SER A 24 -11.39 2.55 -0.95
C SER A 24 -10.36 1.70 -1.69
N ASN A 25 -9.41 2.37 -2.34
CA ASN A 25 -8.27 1.68 -2.95
C ASN A 25 -7.04 1.82 -2.06
N TYR A 26 -6.38 0.69 -1.83
CA TYR A 26 -5.14 0.60 -1.09
C TYR A 26 -4.11 -0.08 -1.98
N TRP A 27 -2.94 0.53 -2.12
CA TRP A 27 -1.88 -0.02 -2.93
C TRP A 27 -0.54 0.10 -2.22
N THR A 28 0.34 -0.86 -2.46
CA THR A 28 1.73 -0.84 -1.98
C THR A 28 2.63 -1.50 -3.01
N ALA A 29 3.91 -1.14 -2.99
CA ALA A 29 4.92 -1.73 -3.86
C ALA A 29 4.99 -3.26 -3.70
N VAL A 30 5.34 -3.96 -4.78
CA VAL A 30 5.48 -5.43 -4.76
C VAL A 30 6.89 -5.83 -4.35
N LEU A 31 7.01 -6.82 -3.47
CA LEU A 31 8.29 -7.39 -3.05
C LEU A 31 8.70 -8.54 -3.98
N TYR A 32 9.97 -8.59 -4.34
CA TYR A 32 10.59 -9.66 -5.12
C TYR A 32 11.76 -10.26 -4.36
N PHE A 33 11.96 -11.57 -4.53
CA PHE A 33 13.18 -12.27 -4.16
C PHE A 33 14.11 -12.31 -5.37
N ARG A 34 15.35 -11.85 -5.21
CA ARG A 34 16.42 -11.93 -6.18
C ARG A 34 17.29 -13.13 -5.86
N ALA A 35 17.21 -14.17 -6.69
CA ALA A 35 18.02 -15.36 -6.56
C ALA A 35 19.49 -15.10 -6.96
N ARG A 36 20.38 -15.98 -6.51
CA ARG A 36 21.82 -15.97 -6.79
C ARG A 36 22.16 -15.87 -8.28
N ASN A 37 21.34 -16.48 -9.13
CA ASN A 37 21.50 -16.45 -10.59
C ASN A 37 21.00 -15.14 -11.24
N GLY A 38 20.57 -14.15 -10.46
CA GLY A 38 20.07 -12.86 -10.92
C GLY A 38 18.59 -12.86 -11.31
N THR A 39 17.89 -14.00 -11.23
CA THR A 39 16.44 -14.04 -11.52
C THR A 39 15.61 -13.50 -10.36
N PHE A 40 14.44 -12.96 -10.68
CA PHE A 40 13.49 -12.43 -9.71
C PHE A 40 12.27 -13.33 -9.62
N LYS A 41 11.78 -13.54 -8.39
CA LYS A 41 10.50 -14.18 -8.13
C LYS A 41 9.65 -13.27 -7.27
N ARG A 42 8.41 -13.04 -7.66
CA ARG A 42 7.46 -12.29 -6.84
C ARG A 42 7.27 -12.99 -5.49
N VAL A 43 7.34 -12.22 -4.40
CA VAL A 43 7.00 -12.73 -3.07
C VAL A 43 5.47 -12.67 -2.94
N PRO A 44 4.77 -13.78 -2.66
CA PRO A 44 3.33 -13.76 -2.47
C PRO A 44 2.99 -13.13 -1.12
N GLN A 45 1.76 -12.64 -1.00
CA GLN A 45 1.27 -12.13 0.26
C GLN A 45 0.63 -13.24 1.09
N LEU A 46 0.75 -13.15 2.41
CA LEU A 46 0.18 -14.06 3.39
C LEU A 46 -1.00 -13.39 4.10
N ALA A 47 -2.13 -14.08 4.21
CA ALA A 47 -3.22 -13.65 5.07
C ALA A 47 -2.78 -13.64 6.54
N GLN A 48 -3.07 -12.56 7.26
CA GLN A 48 -2.79 -12.44 8.69
C GLN A 48 -3.73 -13.30 9.55
N ALA A 49 -3.34 -13.52 10.81
CA ALA A 49 -4.14 -14.26 11.78
C ALA A 49 -5.57 -13.72 11.90
N GLY A 50 -6.55 -14.63 11.85
CA GLY A 50 -7.98 -14.31 11.92
C GLY A 50 -8.60 -13.92 10.57
N MET A 51 -7.82 -13.85 9.50
CA MET A 51 -8.27 -13.57 8.13
C MET A 51 -7.83 -14.65 7.15
N GLU A 52 -7.58 -15.86 7.64
CA GLU A 52 -7.12 -17.00 6.85
C GLU A 52 -8.08 -17.30 5.70
N GLY A 53 -7.52 -17.47 4.50
CA GLY A 53 -8.29 -17.72 3.29
C GLY A 53 -8.66 -16.47 2.50
N THR A 54 -8.36 -15.26 2.98
CA THR A 54 -8.41 -14.06 2.15
C THR A 54 -7.31 -14.08 1.08
N ASN A 55 -7.65 -13.65 -0.15
CA ASN A 55 -6.70 -13.56 -1.26
C ASN A 55 -6.00 -12.19 -1.37
N GLY A 56 -6.35 -11.22 -0.51
CA GLY A 56 -5.92 -9.83 -0.60
C GLY A 56 -4.66 -9.48 0.18
N GLY A 57 -4.25 -10.28 1.17
CA GLY A 57 -2.94 -10.21 1.83
C GLY A 57 -2.57 -8.93 2.62
N MET A 58 -3.44 -7.93 2.63
CA MET A 58 -3.27 -6.65 3.33
C MET A 58 -4.37 -6.46 4.37
N VAL A 59 -3.97 -6.07 5.58
CA VAL A 59 -4.91 -5.63 6.63
C VAL A 59 -4.89 -4.11 6.69
N VAL A 60 -6.08 -3.52 6.64
CA VAL A 60 -6.28 -2.07 6.70
C VAL A 60 -6.89 -1.71 8.05
N TYR A 61 -6.21 -0.84 8.79
CA TYR A 61 -6.70 -0.32 10.05
C TYR A 61 -7.08 1.15 9.91
N TYR A 62 -8.23 1.51 10.47
CA TYR A 62 -8.64 2.89 10.71
C TYR A 62 -8.72 3.10 12.22
N MET A 63 -7.88 3.99 12.76
CA MET A 63 -7.74 4.16 14.21
C MET A 63 -7.81 5.64 14.58
N SER A 64 -8.53 5.96 15.65
CA SER A 64 -8.48 7.32 16.22
C SER A 64 -7.25 7.47 17.11
N ASP A 65 -6.83 6.40 17.80
CA ASP A 65 -5.74 6.38 18.77
C ASP A 65 -4.90 5.10 18.66
N ALA A 66 -3.76 5.06 19.36
CA ALA A 66 -2.86 3.91 19.37
C ALA A 66 -3.58 2.59 19.72
N LEU A 67 -3.13 1.47 19.15
CA LEU A 67 -3.73 0.14 19.40
C LEU A 67 -3.74 -0.27 20.89
N PHE A 68 -2.83 0.27 21.71
CA PHE A 68 -2.83 -0.01 23.15
C PHE A 68 -3.87 0.79 23.93
N ASP A 69 -4.45 1.86 23.38
CA ASP A 69 -5.60 2.56 23.99
C ASP A 69 -6.90 2.02 23.40
N THR A 70 -7.42 0.97 24.05
CA THR A 70 -8.64 0.28 23.63
C THR A 70 -9.92 1.12 23.76
N ARG A 71 -9.84 2.33 24.34
CA ARG A 71 -10.99 3.24 24.46
C ARG A 71 -11.19 4.10 23.21
N GLN A 72 -10.14 4.28 22.40
CA GLN A 72 -10.18 5.11 21.18
C GLN A 72 -10.90 6.46 21.37
N PRO A 73 -10.57 7.25 22.41
CA PRO A 73 -11.42 8.36 22.87
C PRO A 73 -11.35 9.61 21.99
N SER A 74 -10.42 9.67 21.04
CA SER A 74 -10.21 10.89 20.26
C SER A 74 -11.24 11.08 19.17
N ASN A 75 -11.77 12.30 19.08
CA ASN A 75 -12.60 12.70 17.95
C ASN A 75 -11.73 12.97 16.73
N VAL A 76 -12.07 12.34 15.61
CA VAL A 76 -11.38 12.48 14.33
C VAL A 76 -12.40 12.76 13.23
N THR A 77 -11.98 13.52 12.23
CA THR A 77 -12.78 13.77 11.02
C THR A 77 -12.46 12.71 9.99
N ALA A 78 -13.46 11.93 9.58
CA ALA A 78 -13.30 10.97 8.50
C ALA A 78 -12.95 11.67 7.18
N PHE A 79 -12.29 10.92 6.31
CA PHE A 79 -11.95 11.37 4.97
C PHE A 79 -13.21 11.69 4.14
N LYS A 80 -13.06 12.51 3.10
CA LYS A 80 -14.15 12.97 2.23
C LYS A 80 -14.02 12.37 0.83
N PRO A 81 -15.10 12.35 0.02
CA PRO A 81 -14.99 11.98 -1.40
C PRO A 81 -13.87 12.76 -2.10
N GLY A 82 -13.06 12.03 -2.87
CA GLY A 82 -11.87 12.58 -3.52
C GLY A 82 -10.61 12.60 -2.67
N PHE A 83 -10.65 12.17 -1.40
CA PHE A 83 -9.48 12.18 -0.53
C PHE A 83 -8.41 11.19 -0.99
N ARG A 84 -7.15 11.64 -1.14
CA ARG A 84 -6.04 10.79 -1.57
C ARG A 84 -4.79 11.04 -0.76
N MET A 85 -4.06 10.00 -0.42
CA MET A 85 -2.77 10.14 0.27
C MET A 85 -1.74 9.20 -0.32
N LEU A 86 -0.48 9.64 -0.27
CA LEU A 86 0.67 8.81 -0.62
C LEU A 86 1.76 8.93 0.45
N VAL A 87 2.29 7.81 0.93
CA VAL A 87 3.42 7.77 1.87
C VAL A 87 4.59 7.00 1.30
N GLY A 88 5.83 7.39 1.63
CA GLY A 88 7.04 6.80 1.05
C GLY A 88 7.36 7.36 -0.33
N GLU A 89 8.50 7.00 -0.91
CA GLU A 89 8.95 7.54 -2.20
C GLU A 89 9.79 6.49 -2.96
N VAL A 90 9.48 6.28 -4.24
CA VAL A 90 10.07 5.21 -5.05
C VAL A 90 11.55 5.43 -5.35
N GLY A 91 12.02 6.69 -5.29
CA GLY A 91 13.40 7.08 -5.54
C GLY A 91 14.35 6.93 -4.35
N TYR A 92 13.86 6.64 -3.14
CA TYR A 92 14.70 6.63 -1.94
C TYR A 92 15.50 5.33 -1.80
N ARG A 93 16.75 5.44 -1.36
CA ARG A 93 17.72 4.34 -1.24
C ARG A 93 18.49 4.39 0.09
N ASP A 94 18.22 5.36 0.95
CA ASP A 94 18.87 5.47 2.25
C ASP A 94 17.96 6.11 3.30
N ARG A 95 18.42 6.06 4.56
CA ARG A 95 17.68 6.57 5.70
C ARG A 95 17.53 8.10 5.67
N GLU A 96 18.52 8.83 5.18
CA GLU A 96 18.47 10.29 5.18
C GLU A 96 17.39 10.81 4.22
N GLN A 97 17.26 10.18 3.05
CA GLN A 97 16.17 10.47 2.12
C GLN A 97 14.80 10.14 2.74
N ALA A 98 14.66 8.96 3.37
CA ALA A 98 13.41 8.48 3.95
C ALA A 98 13.04 9.10 5.31
N ARG A 99 13.87 9.99 5.88
CA ARG A 99 13.71 10.50 7.26
C ARG A 99 12.36 11.19 7.51
N GLY A 100 11.75 11.77 6.48
CA GLY A 100 10.43 12.42 6.55
C GLY A 100 9.28 11.43 6.79
N PHE A 101 9.47 10.17 6.37
CA PHE A 101 8.52 9.09 6.57
C PHE A 101 8.95 8.25 7.78
N ARG A 102 8.56 8.72 8.98
CA ARG A 102 9.04 8.16 10.24
C ARG A 102 8.41 6.81 10.60
N GLN A 103 7.28 6.48 9.99
CA GLN A 103 6.41 5.37 10.37
C GLN A 103 6.21 4.35 9.24
N LEU A 104 7.29 4.17 8.48
CA LEU A 104 7.43 3.22 7.41
C LEU A 104 8.43 2.16 7.89
N THR A 105 7.91 0.97 8.23
CA THR A 105 8.65 -0.03 9.01
C THR A 105 8.46 -1.45 8.51
N TYR A 106 9.35 -2.32 8.96
CA TYR A 106 9.35 -3.76 8.74
C TYR A 106 9.37 -4.50 10.06
N THR A 107 8.64 -5.61 10.12
CA THR A 107 8.79 -6.63 11.17
C THR A 107 9.20 -7.96 10.52
N CYS A 108 10.32 -8.52 10.96
CA CYS A 108 10.70 -9.87 10.59
C CYS A 108 9.87 -10.88 11.40
N MET A 109 8.95 -11.58 10.75
CA MET A 109 7.96 -12.41 11.44
C MET A 109 8.48 -13.82 11.70
N GLU A 110 8.48 -14.21 12.98
CA GLU A 110 8.71 -15.59 13.43
C GLU A 110 7.41 -16.39 13.50
N SER A 111 6.29 -15.71 13.73
CA SER A 111 4.94 -16.28 13.78
C SER A 111 3.91 -15.23 13.39
N GLN A 112 2.64 -15.64 13.19
CA GLN A 112 1.55 -14.71 12.88
C GLN A 112 1.32 -13.64 13.98
N MET A 113 1.85 -13.87 15.19
CA MET A 113 1.75 -12.95 16.33
C MET A 113 2.92 -11.97 16.43
N SER A 114 3.94 -12.09 15.57
CA SER A 114 5.08 -11.17 15.58
C SER A 114 4.65 -9.76 15.21
N ARG A 115 4.98 -8.79 16.06
CA ARG A 115 4.73 -7.34 15.87
C ARG A 115 5.92 -6.45 16.24
N ALA A 116 7.02 -7.05 16.71
CA ALA A 116 8.21 -6.37 17.18
C ALA A 116 9.44 -7.29 17.10
N PRO A 117 10.67 -6.76 17.08
CA PRO A 117 10.98 -5.33 16.91
C PRO A 117 10.67 -4.84 15.49
N GLU A 118 10.30 -3.56 15.38
CA GLU A 118 10.19 -2.88 14.10
C GLU A 118 11.55 -2.33 13.66
N THR A 119 11.80 -2.33 12.36
CA THR A 119 13.01 -1.79 11.73
C THR A 119 12.62 -0.89 10.56
N VAL A 120 13.49 0.04 10.15
CA VAL A 120 13.22 0.98 9.04
C VAL A 120 13.92 0.58 7.73
N HIS A 121 14.69 -0.50 7.77
CA HIS A 121 15.36 -1.10 6.63
C HIS A 121 14.88 -2.54 6.50
N PHE A 122 15.17 -3.20 5.38
CA PHE A 122 14.83 -4.62 5.25
C PHE A 122 15.46 -5.47 6.37
N PRO A 123 14.78 -6.56 6.80
CA PRO A 123 15.37 -7.53 7.72
C PRO A 123 16.70 -8.07 7.19
N GLN A 124 17.70 -8.17 8.08
CA GLN A 124 19.05 -8.64 7.75
C GLN A 124 19.21 -10.15 7.91
N THR A 125 18.19 -10.83 8.42
CA THR A 125 18.15 -12.27 8.63
C THR A 125 16.92 -12.87 7.94
N PRO A 126 16.97 -14.15 7.52
CA PRO A 126 15.79 -14.84 7.03
C PRO A 126 14.65 -14.77 8.05
N CYS A 127 13.48 -14.30 7.61
CA CYS A 127 12.28 -14.28 8.44
C CYS A 127 11.52 -15.59 8.25
N ARG A 128 11.31 -16.34 9.35
CA ARG A 128 10.76 -17.70 9.29
C ARG A 128 9.38 -17.78 8.65
N LEU A 129 8.52 -16.79 8.91
CA LEU A 129 7.18 -16.72 8.35
C LEU A 129 7.10 -15.74 7.17
N GLY A 130 7.53 -14.50 7.40
CA GLY A 130 7.32 -13.44 6.43
C GLY A 130 7.97 -12.12 6.84
N ILE A 131 7.98 -11.19 5.89
CA ILE A 131 8.33 -9.80 6.13
C ILE A 131 7.03 -9.00 6.16
N MET A 132 6.69 -8.45 7.32
CA MET A 132 5.56 -7.53 7.44
C MET A 132 6.03 -6.12 7.15
N ALA A 133 5.48 -5.50 6.11
CA ALA A 133 5.68 -4.08 5.81
C ALA A 133 4.49 -3.27 6.35
N ASN A 134 4.80 -2.30 7.20
CA ASN A 134 3.83 -1.41 7.85
C ASN A 134 3.92 -0.03 7.23
N HIS A 135 2.79 0.47 6.73
CA HIS A 135 2.68 1.82 6.17
C HIS A 135 1.68 2.61 6.98
N ARG A 136 2.17 3.51 7.84
CA ARG A 136 1.32 4.42 8.64
C ARG A 136 1.22 5.77 7.96
N PHE A 137 -0.01 6.17 7.67
CA PHE A 137 -0.32 7.42 7.01
C PHE A 137 -0.31 8.60 8.01
N PRO A 138 -0.06 9.83 7.51
CA PRO A 138 -0.31 11.09 8.23
C PRO A 138 -1.68 11.14 8.91
N THR A 139 -1.75 11.87 10.02
CA THR A 139 -2.96 11.94 10.89
C THR A 139 -3.46 13.36 11.10
N CYS A 140 -2.91 14.32 10.36
CA CYS A 140 -3.26 15.72 10.41
C CYS A 140 -3.57 16.21 8.99
N TRP A 141 -4.67 16.96 8.84
CA TRP A 141 -5.19 17.44 7.58
C TRP A 141 -5.33 18.97 7.62
N ASP A 142 -5.09 19.63 6.48
CA ASP A 142 -5.22 21.10 6.33
C ASP A 142 -6.65 21.62 6.50
N GLY A 143 -7.65 20.73 6.49
CA GLY A 143 -9.06 21.07 6.68
C GLY A 143 -9.76 21.56 5.40
N VAL A 144 -9.03 21.67 4.29
CA VAL A 144 -9.49 22.30 3.05
C VAL A 144 -9.39 21.35 1.87
N ASN A 145 -8.19 20.80 1.60
CA ASN A 145 -7.90 20.10 0.35
C ASN A 145 -8.06 18.58 0.53
N VAL A 146 -8.89 17.94 -0.30
CA VAL A 146 -8.98 16.47 -0.32
C VAL A 146 -7.81 15.83 -1.07
N ASP A 147 -7.11 16.59 -1.90
CA ASP A 147 -5.95 16.11 -2.64
C ASP A 147 -4.98 17.27 -2.88
N SER A 148 -3.71 16.95 -3.13
CA SER A 148 -2.69 17.89 -3.59
C SER A 148 -1.99 17.29 -4.81
N PRO A 149 -1.31 18.09 -5.67
CA PRO A 149 -0.66 17.56 -6.87
C PRO A 149 0.33 16.41 -6.62
N ASN A 150 0.89 16.36 -5.41
CA ASN A 150 1.81 15.30 -4.95
C ASN A 150 1.18 14.31 -3.95
N HIS A 151 -0.14 14.39 -3.72
CA HIS A 151 -0.91 13.55 -2.80
C HIS A 151 -0.41 13.56 -1.33
N ARG A 152 0.33 14.61 -0.93
CA ARG A 152 1.04 14.69 0.35
C ARG A 152 0.88 16.03 1.07
N ASP A 153 0.99 17.16 0.36
CA ASP A 153 1.06 18.50 0.97
C ASP A 153 -0.17 18.94 1.78
N HIS A 154 -1.32 18.30 1.57
CA HIS A 154 -2.55 18.57 2.31
C HIS A 154 -2.65 17.77 3.63
N VAL A 155 -1.70 16.87 3.89
CA VAL A 155 -1.62 16.07 5.12
C VAL A 155 -0.23 16.14 5.76
N ALA A 156 -0.18 15.96 7.08
CA ALA A 156 1.06 15.98 7.84
C ALA A 156 1.07 14.94 8.96
N TYR A 157 2.27 14.47 9.31
CA TYR A 157 2.48 13.80 10.59
C TYR A 157 2.40 14.83 11.73
N PRO A 158 2.12 14.40 12.97
CA PRO A 158 2.20 15.28 14.13
C PRO A 158 3.54 16.03 14.22
N GLU A 159 3.48 17.28 14.66
CA GLU A 159 4.68 18.15 14.76
C GLU A 159 5.68 17.58 15.79
N GLU A 160 5.14 17.10 16.90
CA GLU A 160 5.88 16.47 17.99
C GLU A 160 5.31 15.09 18.31
N GLY A 161 6.19 14.16 18.68
CA GLY A 161 5.81 12.78 19.00
C GLY A 161 5.40 11.95 17.77
N THR A 162 4.51 10.99 18.00
CA THR A 162 3.91 10.13 16.97
C THR A 162 2.40 10.00 17.20
N PHE A 163 1.71 9.32 16.29
CA PHE A 163 0.32 8.92 16.51
C PHE A 163 0.14 8.17 17.83
N GLU A 164 1.08 7.28 18.15
CA GLU A 164 1.06 6.46 19.35
C GLU A 164 1.19 7.30 20.63
N SER A 165 1.93 8.41 20.59
CA SER A 165 2.04 9.32 21.73
C SER A 165 0.94 10.39 21.78
N GLY A 166 -0.03 10.36 20.85
CA GLY A 166 -1.06 11.40 20.75
C GLY A 166 -0.51 12.77 20.36
N GLY A 167 0.52 12.79 19.49
CA GLY A 167 1.18 14.01 19.05
C GLY A 167 0.21 15.06 18.49
N ARG A 168 0.49 16.34 18.76
CA ARG A 168 -0.34 17.45 18.28
C ARG A 168 -0.14 17.67 16.78
N CYS A 169 -1.23 17.99 16.10
CA CYS A 169 -1.18 18.41 14.70
C CYS A 169 -0.58 19.82 14.54
N PRO A 170 0.25 20.04 13.49
CA PRO A 170 0.76 21.37 13.17
C PRO A 170 -0.38 22.37 12.90
N ASP A 171 -0.14 23.65 13.13
CA ASP A 171 -1.14 24.70 12.86
C ASP A 171 -1.52 24.81 11.38
N THR A 172 -0.65 24.34 10.47
CA THR A 172 -0.93 24.24 9.03
C THR A 172 -1.87 23.08 8.68
N HIS A 173 -2.01 22.10 9.57
CA HIS A 173 -2.81 20.89 9.39
C HIS A 173 -3.68 20.60 10.61
N PRO A 174 -4.57 21.52 11.03
CA PRO A 174 -5.15 21.50 12.36
C PRO A 174 -6.21 20.41 12.57
N VAL A 175 -6.69 19.75 11.51
CA VAL A 175 -7.77 18.76 11.60
C VAL A 175 -7.20 17.37 11.81
N ARG A 176 -7.55 16.72 12.93
CA ARG A 176 -7.18 15.33 13.19
C ARG A 176 -8.04 14.38 12.36
N ILE A 177 -7.39 13.47 11.65
CA ILE A 177 -8.02 12.41 10.83
C ILE A 177 -7.62 11.03 11.38
N PRO A 178 -8.38 9.96 11.09
CA PRO A 178 -7.99 8.60 11.48
C PRO A 178 -6.61 8.23 10.93
N GLN A 179 -5.80 7.49 11.69
CA GLN A 179 -4.61 6.84 11.11
C GLN A 179 -5.07 5.67 10.24
N ILE A 180 -4.61 5.68 8.99
CA ILE A 180 -4.57 4.47 8.17
C ILE A 180 -3.25 3.76 8.45
N LEU A 181 -3.33 2.49 8.83
CA LEU A 181 -2.19 1.57 8.82
C LEU A 181 -2.49 0.46 7.84
N LEU A 182 -1.58 0.26 6.89
CA LEU A 182 -1.56 -0.93 6.03
C LEU A 182 -0.49 -1.88 6.54
N GLU A 183 -0.91 -3.06 6.98
CA GLU A 183 -0.01 -4.17 7.29
C GLU A 183 -0.08 -5.20 6.16
N THR A 184 1.00 -5.33 5.39
CA THR A 184 1.12 -6.33 4.32
C THR A 184 2.19 -7.35 4.70
N VAL A 185 1.83 -8.62 4.73
CA VAL A 185 2.78 -9.70 5.04
C VAL A 185 3.22 -10.37 3.75
N TRP A 186 4.52 -10.32 3.47
CA TRP A 186 5.16 -11.00 2.35
C TRP A 186 5.66 -12.38 2.81
N ASP A 187 5.16 -13.46 2.20
CA ASP A 187 5.46 -14.85 2.58
C ASP A 187 6.86 -15.27 2.12
N THR A 188 7.78 -15.30 3.07
CA THR A 188 9.18 -15.64 2.81
C THR A 188 9.51 -17.11 3.03
N ARG A 189 8.54 -17.96 3.39
CA ARG A 189 8.79 -19.39 3.73
C ARG A 189 9.43 -20.19 2.61
N GLN A 190 9.15 -19.82 1.36
CA GLN A 190 9.72 -20.48 0.18
C GLN A 190 11.14 -19.99 -0.18
N PHE A 191 11.65 -18.96 0.51
CA PHE A 191 12.95 -18.33 0.24
C PHE A 191 13.97 -18.53 1.37
N GLN A 192 13.78 -19.58 2.19
CA GLN A 192 14.61 -19.86 3.37
C GLN A 192 15.95 -20.52 3.01
N ASN A 193 16.08 -21.04 1.78
CA ASN A 193 17.33 -21.64 1.32
C ASN A 193 18.37 -20.55 1.05
N THR A 194 19.27 -20.31 1.99
CA THR A 194 20.31 -19.28 1.88
C THR A 194 21.33 -19.56 0.77
N ASP A 195 21.41 -20.79 0.26
CA ASP A 195 22.27 -21.11 -0.88
C ASP A 195 21.80 -20.46 -2.19
N GLU A 196 20.51 -20.09 -2.25
CA GLU A 196 19.88 -19.35 -3.35
C GLU A 196 20.01 -17.84 -3.21
N TRP A 197 20.55 -17.34 -2.10
CA TRP A 197 20.72 -15.90 -1.85
C TRP A 197 21.96 -15.36 -2.59
N PRO A 198 22.07 -14.03 -2.77
CA PRO A 198 23.25 -13.40 -3.37
C PRO A 198 24.57 -13.84 -2.71
N GLU A 199 25.59 -14.13 -3.54
CA GLU A 199 26.90 -14.63 -3.09
C GLU A 199 27.66 -13.67 -2.18
N ASP A 200 27.42 -12.37 -2.36
CA ASP A 200 28.02 -11.30 -1.56
C ASP A 200 27.41 -11.19 -0.16
N GLY A 201 26.43 -12.05 0.18
CA GLY A 201 25.68 -11.99 1.43
C GLY A 201 24.74 -10.78 1.48
N GLY A 202 24.47 -10.15 0.33
CA GLY A 202 23.60 -9.00 0.20
C GLY A 202 22.13 -9.32 0.45
N GLN A 203 21.32 -8.27 0.56
CA GLN A 203 19.88 -8.37 0.75
C GLN A 203 19.22 -9.09 -0.46
N PRO A 204 18.58 -10.26 -0.28
CA PRO A 204 17.91 -10.96 -1.38
C PRO A 204 16.55 -10.35 -1.74
N PHE A 205 15.94 -9.55 -0.87
CA PHE A 205 14.64 -8.94 -1.13
C PHE A 205 14.77 -7.55 -1.73
N VAL A 206 14.01 -7.30 -2.80
CA VAL A 206 13.98 -6.00 -3.46
C VAL A 206 12.54 -5.56 -3.67
N TRP A 207 12.31 -4.26 -3.55
CA TRP A 207 11.05 -3.69 -4.01
C TRP A 207 11.00 -3.67 -5.54
N SER A 208 9.78 -3.62 -6.10
CA SER A 208 9.52 -3.48 -7.53
C SER A 208 10.24 -2.30 -8.22
N SER A 209 10.74 -1.33 -7.45
CA SER A 209 11.62 -0.22 -7.89
C SER A 209 13.08 -0.63 -8.13
N GLY A 210 13.44 -1.88 -7.82
CA GLY A 210 14.81 -2.38 -7.74
C GLY A 210 15.54 -2.02 -6.45
N ASP A 211 14.86 -1.44 -5.45
CA ASP A 211 15.48 -1.08 -4.18
C ASP A 211 15.74 -2.30 -3.28
N ALA A 212 17.02 -2.59 -3.02
CA ALA A 212 17.48 -3.62 -2.09
C ALA A 212 17.74 -3.08 -0.67
N THR A 213 17.54 -1.79 -0.41
CA THR A 213 17.80 -1.18 0.91
C THR A 213 16.56 -1.18 1.80
N GLY A 214 15.37 -1.16 1.19
CA GLY A 214 14.07 -1.13 1.85
C GLY A 214 13.52 0.28 2.07
N PHE A 215 14.22 1.32 1.62
CA PHE A 215 13.80 2.71 1.82
C PHE A 215 12.83 3.23 0.74
N SER A 216 12.64 2.51 -0.36
CA SER A 216 11.75 2.93 -1.44
C SER A 216 10.29 2.45 -1.31
N HIS A 217 9.93 1.80 -0.20
CA HIS A 217 8.56 1.35 -0.03
C HIS A 217 7.62 2.52 0.13
N HIS A 218 6.44 2.36 -0.44
CA HIS A 218 5.40 3.37 -0.45
C HIS A 218 4.04 2.69 -0.47
N ALA A 219 3.04 3.49 -0.10
CA ALA A 219 1.66 3.09 -0.18
C ALA A 219 0.77 4.27 -0.54
N ASP A 220 -0.34 3.93 -1.17
CA ASP A 220 -1.31 4.85 -1.73
C ASP A 220 -2.67 4.55 -1.14
N TYR A 221 -3.43 5.61 -0.91
CA TYR A 221 -4.79 5.56 -0.42
C TYR A 221 -5.69 6.45 -1.28
N LEU A 222 -6.83 5.91 -1.71
CA LEU A 222 -7.92 6.66 -2.31
C LEU A 222 -9.20 6.33 -1.55
N PHE A 223 -9.82 7.35 -0.97
CA PHE A 223 -11.03 7.20 -0.15
C PHE A 223 -12.22 6.72 -0.98
N GLY A 224 -12.94 5.72 -0.44
CA GLY A 224 -14.11 5.14 -1.08
C GLY A 224 -15.17 4.62 -0.12
N TRP A 225 -15.26 5.15 1.11
CA TRP A 225 -16.32 4.72 2.01
C TRP A 225 -17.69 5.27 1.59
N GLU A 226 -18.73 4.45 1.73
CA GLU A 226 -20.11 4.79 1.36
C GLU A 226 -20.73 5.81 2.34
N GLY A 227 -21.00 7.01 1.83
CA GLY A 227 -21.71 8.04 2.58
C GLY A 227 -20.99 8.44 3.88
N ASP A 228 -21.69 8.34 5.01
CA ASP A 228 -21.17 8.70 6.34
C ASP A 228 -20.60 7.51 7.12
N SER A 229 -20.49 6.33 6.50
CA SER A 229 -20.23 5.08 7.23
C SER A 229 -18.93 5.10 8.01
N LEU A 230 -17.86 5.67 7.45
CA LEU A 230 -16.58 5.79 8.15
C LEU A 230 -16.70 6.74 9.35
N GLN A 231 -17.35 7.90 9.18
CA GLN A 231 -17.54 8.84 10.29
C GLN A 231 -18.34 8.20 11.42
N ARG A 232 -19.45 7.51 11.11
CA ARG A 232 -20.24 6.77 12.11
C ARG A 232 -19.43 5.71 12.84
N ALA A 233 -18.47 5.07 12.17
CA ALA A 233 -17.58 4.10 12.80
C ALA A 233 -16.56 4.78 13.72
N MET A 234 -15.99 5.91 13.32
CA MET A 234 -15.05 6.68 14.14
C MET A 234 -15.73 7.28 15.39
N ASP A 235 -16.95 7.81 15.24
CA ASP A 235 -17.74 8.40 16.34
C ASP A 235 -18.22 7.37 17.36
N ALA A 236 -18.17 6.07 17.02
CA ALA A 236 -18.59 5.01 17.92
C ALA A 236 -17.51 4.59 18.93
N HIS A 237 -16.27 5.06 18.76
CA HIS A 237 -15.15 4.77 19.67
C HIS A 237 -14.96 3.27 19.96
N THR A 238 -15.11 2.44 18.93
CA THR A 238 -15.00 0.98 19.05
C THR A 238 -13.57 0.50 18.76
N TYR A 239 -13.16 -0.58 19.43
CA TYR A 239 -11.85 -1.21 19.24
C TYR A 239 -12.00 -2.58 18.57
N VAL A 240 -11.28 -2.79 17.46
CA VAL A 240 -11.22 -4.06 16.69
C VAL A 240 -12.58 -4.55 16.15
N SER A 241 -13.65 -3.78 16.36
CA SER A 241 -15.00 -4.09 15.92
C SER A 241 -15.70 -2.81 15.48
N ALA A 242 -16.70 -2.96 14.62
CA ALA A 242 -17.54 -1.86 14.14
C ALA A 242 -18.96 -2.38 13.87
N PRO A 243 -19.77 -2.63 14.92
CA PRO A 243 -21.08 -3.29 14.81
C PRO A 243 -22.12 -2.48 14.03
N MET A 244 -21.87 -1.18 13.81
CA MET A 244 -22.68 -0.29 13.00
C MET A 244 -22.43 -0.41 11.49
N LEU A 245 -21.42 -1.19 11.09
CA LEU A 245 -21.04 -1.45 9.70
C LEU A 245 -21.51 -2.85 9.26
N LYS A 246 -21.81 -2.98 7.98
CA LYS A 246 -22.20 -4.23 7.34
C LYS A 246 -20.96 -5.02 6.93
N THR A 247 -20.94 -6.31 7.24
CA THR A 247 -19.83 -7.20 6.92
C THR A 247 -20.22 -8.26 5.88
N GLN A 248 -19.22 -8.81 5.20
CA GLN A 248 -19.36 -9.95 4.29
C GLN A 248 -18.36 -11.07 4.64
N SER A 249 -18.71 -12.30 4.24
CA SER A 249 -17.83 -13.46 4.44
C SER A 249 -16.57 -13.38 3.58
N ILE A 250 -15.50 -14.09 3.97
CA ILE A 250 -14.27 -14.21 3.18
C ILE A 250 -14.56 -14.79 1.78
N ALA A 251 -15.53 -15.71 1.68
CA ALA A 251 -15.93 -16.29 0.40
C ALA A 251 -16.53 -15.24 -0.55
N GLU A 252 -17.28 -14.26 -0.04
CA GLU A 252 -17.78 -13.14 -0.85
C GLU A 252 -16.68 -12.14 -1.20
N GLN A 253 -15.82 -11.79 -0.24
CA GLN A 253 -14.65 -10.93 -0.48
C GLN A 253 -13.80 -11.45 -1.64
N ASN A 254 -13.50 -12.75 -1.64
CA ASN A 254 -12.68 -13.40 -2.65
C ASN A 254 -13.31 -13.45 -4.06
N LYS A 255 -14.61 -13.22 -4.20
CA LYS A 255 -15.27 -13.11 -5.51
C LYS A 255 -15.02 -11.75 -6.16
N CYS A 256 -14.77 -10.71 -5.37
CA CYS A 256 -14.52 -9.36 -5.87
C CYS A 256 -13.07 -9.20 -6.34
N ARG A 257 -12.65 -10.01 -7.31
CA ARG A 257 -11.29 -9.95 -7.88
C ARG A 257 -11.38 -9.59 -9.34
N VAL A 258 -10.51 -8.66 -9.74
CA VAL A 258 -10.28 -8.35 -11.15
C VAL A 258 -9.69 -9.60 -11.80
N ARG A 259 -10.26 -10.00 -12.94
CA ARG A 259 -9.76 -11.13 -13.72
C ARG A 259 -8.43 -10.75 -14.34
N ASP A 260 -7.54 -11.72 -14.50
CA ASP A 260 -6.39 -11.52 -15.37
C ASP A 260 -6.89 -11.38 -16.82
N PHE A 261 -6.68 -10.19 -17.39
CA PHE A 261 -7.05 -9.87 -18.76
C PHE A 261 -5.90 -10.07 -19.76
N VAL A 262 -4.66 -10.12 -19.26
CA VAL A 262 -3.45 -10.16 -20.10
C VAL A 262 -2.91 -11.58 -20.23
N GLY A 263 -3.17 -12.45 -19.24
CA GLY A 263 -2.64 -13.81 -19.21
C GLY A 263 -1.13 -13.82 -18.97
N GLU A 264 -0.60 -12.83 -18.24
CA GLU A 264 0.83 -12.71 -17.95
C GLU A 264 1.22 -13.62 -16.78
N GLU A 265 2.31 -14.37 -16.94
CA GLU A 265 2.89 -15.16 -15.85
C GLU A 265 3.65 -14.23 -14.88
N ILE A 266 2.93 -13.66 -13.92
CA ILE A 266 3.47 -12.69 -12.95
C ILE A 266 4.14 -13.33 -11.71
N ASP A 267 3.95 -14.64 -11.52
CA ASP A 267 4.54 -15.41 -10.40
C ASP A 267 5.72 -16.29 -10.85
N GLY A 268 6.05 -16.25 -12.15
CA GLY A 268 7.19 -16.94 -12.76
C GLY A 268 8.54 -16.28 -12.43
N LEU A 269 9.62 -16.91 -12.87
CA LEU A 269 10.97 -16.34 -12.78
C LEU A 269 11.18 -15.30 -13.89
N VAL A 270 11.65 -14.10 -13.51
CA VAL A 270 11.96 -13.02 -14.46
C VAL A 270 13.47 -12.80 -14.53
N GLU A 271 14.02 -12.70 -15.74
CA GLU A 271 15.46 -12.44 -15.96
C GLU A 271 15.79 -10.93 -15.97
N ASP A 272 17.00 -10.58 -15.51
CA ASP A 272 17.55 -9.23 -15.56
C ASP A 272 17.66 -8.75 -17.03
N GLY A 273 16.84 -7.76 -17.42
CA GLY A 273 16.83 -7.19 -18.79
C GLY A 273 15.46 -7.11 -19.45
N ILE A 274 14.45 -7.79 -18.90
CA ILE A 274 13.04 -7.44 -19.15
C ILE A 274 12.72 -6.31 -18.20
N CYS A 275 12.76 -5.07 -18.69
CA CYS A 275 12.45 -3.88 -17.92
C CYS A 275 11.22 -4.11 -17.01
N PRO A 276 11.32 -3.88 -15.69
CA PRO A 276 10.13 -3.71 -14.85
C PRO A 276 9.25 -2.60 -15.41
N GLU A 277 9.85 -1.63 -16.13
CA GLU A 277 9.12 -0.57 -16.84
C GLU A 277 8.20 -1.07 -17.95
N THR A 278 8.46 -2.21 -18.60
CA THR A 278 7.51 -2.74 -19.62
C THR A 278 6.27 -3.39 -19.00
N SER A 279 6.35 -3.84 -17.75
CA SER A 279 5.19 -4.26 -16.96
C SER A 279 4.50 -3.04 -16.31
N ILE A 280 5.26 -2.01 -15.91
CA ILE A 280 4.72 -0.74 -15.37
C ILE A 280 3.96 0.07 -16.45
N LEU A 281 4.45 0.09 -17.70
CA LEU A 281 3.73 0.76 -18.80
C LEU A 281 2.40 0.06 -19.17
N ARG A 282 2.21 -1.19 -18.74
CA ARG A 282 1.00 -1.98 -19.01
C ARG A 282 0.03 -2.04 -17.83
N ILE A 283 0.49 -1.84 -16.59
CA ILE A 283 -0.41 -1.57 -15.46
C ILE A 283 -1.18 -0.26 -15.65
N LEU A 284 -0.60 0.71 -16.37
CA LEU A 284 -1.33 1.90 -16.87
C LEU A 284 -2.52 1.55 -17.78
N ILE A 285 -2.54 0.39 -18.46
CA ILE A 285 -3.66 -0.06 -19.30
C ILE A 285 -4.82 -0.60 -18.45
N LEU A 286 -4.55 -1.08 -17.23
CA LEU A 286 -5.60 -1.40 -16.25
C LEU A 286 -6.21 -0.13 -15.63
N TRP A 287 -5.49 0.99 -15.66
CA TRP A 287 -6.02 2.33 -15.37
C TRP A 287 -6.75 2.99 -16.56
N CYS A 288 -6.59 2.45 -17.78
CA CYS A 288 -7.07 3.07 -19.02
C CYS A 288 -8.40 2.48 -19.55
N HIS A 289 -9.18 1.78 -18.72
CA HIS A 289 -10.51 1.27 -19.11
C HIS A 289 -11.62 2.33 -19.11
N SER A 290 -11.26 3.62 -19.05
CA SER A 290 -12.20 4.76 -19.06
C SER A 290 -12.01 5.69 -20.25
N ILE A 291 -11.16 5.36 -21.22
CA ILE A 291 -10.99 6.11 -22.47
C ILE A 291 -11.42 5.21 -23.63
N ASP A 292 -12.30 5.73 -24.48
CA ASP A 292 -12.78 5.11 -25.72
C ASP A 292 -11.59 4.58 -26.56
N ILE A 293 -11.62 3.29 -26.88
CA ILE A 293 -10.51 2.53 -27.50
C ILE A 293 -10.33 2.88 -29.00
N SER A 294 -11.09 3.83 -29.53
CA SER A 294 -11.10 4.16 -30.97
C SER A 294 -9.85 4.89 -31.50
N GLU A 295 -8.95 5.40 -30.66
CA GLU A 295 -7.76 6.17 -31.09
C GLU A 295 -6.39 5.49 -30.91
N CYS A 296 -6.32 4.26 -30.38
CA CYS A 296 -5.05 3.52 -30.30
C CYS A 296 -4.70 2.88 -31.66
N THR A 297 -4.24 3.69 -32.61
CA THR A 297 -3.68 3.19 -33.88
C THR A 297 -2.45 2.32 -33.63
N THR A 298 -2.50 1.11 -34.18
CA THR A 298 -1.49 0.05 -34.16
C THR A 298 -0.07 0.56 -34.41
N CYS A 299 0.85 0.30 -33.48
CA CYS A 299 2.29 0.47 -33.71
C CYS A 299 2.90 -0.91 -34.07
N PRO A 300 3.43 -1.12 -35.29
CA PRO A 300 4.01 -2.40 -35.69
C PRO A 300 5.32 -2.64 -34.94
N LEU A 301 5.46 -3.86 -34.41
CA LEU A 301 6.67 -4.39 -33.80
C LEU A 301 7.79 -4.45 -34.86
N THR A 302 8.67 -3.47 -34.99
CA THR A 302 9.96 -3.70 -35.69
C THR A 302 11.13 -2.74 -35.45
N ASP A 303 11.03 -1.62 -34.73
CA ASP A 303 12.24 -0.83 -34.47
C ASP A 303 12.24 -0.08 -33.13
N ARG A 304 13.08 -0.54 -32.19
CA ARG A 304 13.28 0.05 -30.85
C ARG A 304 14.56 0.89 -30.83
N ARG A 305 14.57 2.07 -31.45
CA ARG A 305 15.59 3.12 -31.18
C ARG A 305 15.06 4.52 -31.44
N SER A 306 13.96 4.94 -30.81
CA SER A 306 13.69 6.38 -30.52
C SER A 306 12.26 6.57 -30.00
N CYS A 307 12.08 6.52 -28.69
CA CYS A 307 10.98 7.25 -28.06
C CYS A 307 11.59 8.14 -26.97
N LYS A 308 11.99 9.35 -27.36
CA LYS A 308 12.14 10.47 -26.41
C LYS A 308 10.74 11.03 -26.22
N ILE A 309 10.13 10.79 -25.06
CA ILE A 309 8.92 11.52 -24.66
C ILE A 309 9.40 12.72 -23.85
N SER A 310 9.28 13.91 -24.46
CA SER A 310 9.42 15.20 -23.79
C SER A 310 8.09 15.50 -23.10
N LEU A 311 8.04 15.35 -21.78
CA LEU A 311 6.93 15.85 -20.98
C LEU A 311 7.10 17.37 -20.85
N THR A 312 6.21 18.13 -21.49
CA THR A 312 6.03 19.55 -21.18
C THR A 312 4.73 19.65 -20.40
N VAL A 313 4.81 20.38 -19.28
CA VAL A 313 3.86 20.53 -18.16
C VAL A 313 2.43 20.81 -18.61
#